data_AF-A0A7C6RR12-F1
#
_entry.id   AF-A0A7C6RR12-F1
#
_cell.length_a   1.000
_cell.length_b   1.000
_cell.length_c   1.000
_cell.angle_alpha   90.00
_cell.angle_beta   90.00
_cell.angle_gamma   90.00
#
_symmetry.space_group_name_H-M   'P 1'
#
loop_
_entity.id
_entity.type
_entity.pdbx_description
1 polymer ?
#
loop_
_entity_poly.entity_id
_entity_poly.type
_entity_poly.pdbx_seq_one_letter_code
_entity_poly.pdbx_strand_id
1 'polypeptide(L)'
;MKKLLILEIDKYIYTLRDDNNNKYILNLDFFEVQPSVNDIIYIDEELLNQKNFYTFGPLEGEYGKNLENITDKDLLVLRTDSGMKYIKRYYG
;
A
#
# COMPACT_ATOMS: atom_id res chain seq x y z
N MET A 1 1.79 1.63 11.23
CA MET A 1 1.50 2.08 9.84
C MET A 1 1.96 3.51 9.63
N LYS A 2 2.71 3.73 8.56
CA LYS A 2 3.13 5.03 8.03
C LYS A 2 2.09 5.55 7.04
N LYS A 3 1.76 6.84 7.14
CA LYS A 3 0.93 7.56 6.17
C LYS A 3 1.81 8.13 5.05
N LEU A 4 1.47 7.84 3.80
CA LEU A 4 2.23 8.24 2.63
C LEU A 4 1.31 8.76 1.52
N LEU A 5 1.64 9.94 0.97
CA LEU A 5 1.00 10.52 -0.20
C LEU A 5 1.64 9.97 -1.47
N ILE A 6 0.83 9.55 -2.44
CA ILE A 6 1.31 9.18 -3.78
C ILE A 6 1.58 10.44 -4.60
N LEU A 7 2.84 10.63 -4.99
CA LEU A 7 3.28 11.76 -5.80
C LEU A 7 3.32 11.42 -7.30
N GLU A 8 3.73 10.20 -7.63
CA GLU A 8 3.93 9.74 -9.01
C GLU A 8 3.74 8.23 -9.08
N ILE A 9 3.22 7.76 -10.22
CA ILE A 9 3.02 6.36 -10.53
C ILE A 9 3.59 6.11 -11.93
N ASP A 10 4.63 5.27 -12.04
CA ASP A 10 5.10 4.71 -13.31
C ASP A 10 4.92 3.19 -13.30
N LYS A 11 3.79 2.74 -13.86
CA LYS A 11 3.32 1.34 -13.79
C LYS A 11 3.25 0.84 -12.35
N TYR A 12 4.25 0.07 -11.93
CA TYR A 12 4.35 -0.51 -10.59
C TYR A 12 5.23 0.30 -9.66
N ILE A 13 5.90 1.35 -10.14
CA ILE A 13 6.83 2.17 -9.35
C ILE A 13 6.06 3.37 -8.79
N TYR A 14 5.93 3.40 -7.46
CA TYR A 14 5.23 4.45 -6.73
C TYR A 14 6.23 5.33 -6.00
N THR A 15 6.24 6.63 -6.33
CA THR A 15 6.95 7.64 -5.55
C THR A 15 6.02 8.20 -4.49
N LEU A 16 6.41 8.03 -3.24
CA LEU A 16 5.59 8.26 -2.06
C LEU A 16 6.27 9.27 -1.14
N ARG A 17 5.49 10.01 -0.34
CA ARG A 17 6.02 11.00 0.60
C ARG A 17 5.30 10.99 1.94
N ASP A 18 6.05 11.00 3.04
CA ASP A 18 5.48 11.17 4.37
C ASP A 18 5.26 12.65 4.76
N ASP A 19 4.63 12.89 5.91
CA ASP A 19 4.38 14.25 6.41
C ASP A 19 5.68 15.03 6.75
N ASN A 20 6.82 14.35 6.87
CA ASN A 20 8.15 14.94 7.10
C ASN A 20 8.93 15.22 5.79
N ASN A 21 8.29 15.04 4.63
CA ASN A 21 8.89 15.12 3.28
C ASN A 21 9.95 14.04 2.95
N ASN A 22 10.03 12.95 3.73
CA ASN A 22 10.83 11.79 3.34
C ASN A 22 10.17 11.13 2.13
N LYS A 23 10.99 10.81 1.12
CA LYS A 23 10.53 10.15 -0.10
C LYS A 23 10.84 8.67 -0.07
N TYR A 24 9.89 7.87 -0.55
CA TYR A 24 10.01 6.43 -0.68
C TYR A 24 9.68 6.05 -2.12
N ILE A 25 10.35 5.02 -2.63
CA ILE A 25 10.08 4.46 -3.96
C ILE A 25 9.78 2.98 -3.73
N LEU A 26 8.55 2.57 -4.00
CA LEU A 26 8.09 1.19 -3.80
C LEU A 26 7.62 0.58 -5.12
N ASN A 27 7.83 -0.73 -5.27
CA ASN A 27 7.20 -1.49 -6.35
C ASN A 27 5.91 -2.11 -5.82
N LEU A 28 4.76 -1.59 -6.24
CA LEU A 28 3.43 -1.99 -5.78
C LEU A 28 2.57 -2.42 -6.96
N ASP A 29 1.78 -3.47 -6.75
CA ASP A 29 0.73 -3.91 -7.66
C ASP A 29 -0.56 -4.15 -6.89
N PHE A 30 -1.69 -3.93 -7.55
CA PHE A 30 -3.01 -3.95 -6.93
C PHE A 30 -4.01 -4.66 -7.86
N PHE A 31 -4.64 -5.73 -7.37
CA PHE A 31 -5.51 -6.59 -8.19
C PHE A 31 -6.84 -5.94 -8.59
N GLU A 32 -7.57 -5.35 -7.64
CA GLU A 32 -8.95 -4.86 -7.84
C GLU A 32 -9.13 -3.37 -7.56
N VAL A 33 -8.05 -2.71 -7.13
CA VAL A 33 -8.07 -1.32 -6.71
C VAL A 33 -6.94 -0.62 -7.43
N GLN A 34 -7.18 0.56 -7.97
CA GLN A 34 -6.13 1.31 -8.65
C GLN A 34 -5.94 2.66 -7.94
N PRO A 35 -4.87 2.80 -7.14
CA PRO A 35 -4.52 4.09 -6.54
C PRO A 35 -4.18 5.11 -7.63
N SER A 36 -4.47 6.37 -7.34
CA SER A 36 -4.16 7.52 -8.17
C SER A 36 -3.14 8.44 -7.49
N VAL A 37 -2.53 9.33 -8.28
CA VAL A 37 -1.74 10.44 -7.72
C VAL A 37 -2.64 11.27 -6.79
N ASN A 38 -2.08 11.70 -5.66
CA ASN A 38 -2.75 12.36 -4.53
C ASN A 38 -3.56 11.45 -3.58
N ASP A 39 -3.72 10.17 -3.89
CA ASP A 39 -4.24 9.22 -2.89
C ASP A 39 -3.22 9.01 -1.77
N ILE A 40 -3.71 8.53 -0.62
CA ILE A 40 -2.89 8.25 0.55
C ILE A 40 -2.90 6.75 0.81
N ILE A 41 -1.71 6.16 0.96
CA ILE A 41 -1.54 4.80 1.48
C ILE A 41 -1.11 4.85 2.95
N TYR A 42 -1.67 3.93 3.74
CA TYR A 42 -1.17 3.60 5.06
C TYR A 42 -0.61 2.18 4.97
N ILE A 43 0.67 2.03 5.24
CA ILE A 43 1.41 0.77 5.09
C ILE A 43 2.35 0.59 6.28
N ASP A 44 2.70 -0.64 6.62
CA ASP A 44 3.68 -0.87 7.68
C ASP A 44 5.08 -0.36 7.33
N GLU A 45 5.80 0.16 8.33
CA GLU A 45 7.13 0.76 8.14
C GLU A 45 8.19 -0.29 7.74
N GLU A 46 8.02 -1.55 8.14
CA GLU A 46 8.91 -2.64 7.76
C GLU A 46 8.94 -2.86 6.24
N LEU A 47 7.84 -2.54 5.54
CA LEU A 47 7.71 -2.69 4.09
C LEU A 47 8.37 -1.53 3.31
N LEU A 48 8.75 -0.43 3.98
CA LEU A 48 9.33 0.74 3.31
C LEU A 48 10.82 0.59 2.98
N ASN A 49 11.52 -0.29 3.69
CA ASN A 49 12.97 -0.47 3.58
C ASN A 49 13.39 -1.63 2.68
N GLN A 50 12.42 -2.34 2.07
CA GLN A 50 12.69 -3.54 1.28
C GLN A 50 12.62 -3.21 -0.22
N LYS A 51 13.52 -3.81 -1.01
CA LYS A 51 13.50 -3.70 -2.49
C LYS A 51 12.51 -4.70 -3.12
N ASN A 52 11.48 -5.09 -2.37
CA ASN A 52 10.55 -6.11 -2.80
C ASN A 52 9.48 -5.51 -3.73
N PHE A 53 8.82 -6.41 -4.46
CA PHE A 53 7.63 -6.10 -5.24
C PHE A 53 6.43 -6.63 -4.46
N TYR A 54 5.57 -5.73 -3.99
CA TYR A 54 4.41 -6.12 -3.19
C TYR A 54 3.15 -6.11 -4.03
N THR A 55 2.38 -7.17 -3.91
CA THR A 55 1.06 -7.25 -4.52
C THR A 55 0.00 -7.24 -3.44
N PHE A 56 -0.99 -6.36 -3.58
CA PHE A 56 -2.11 -6.23 -2.66
C PHE A 56 -3.44 -6.57 -3.33
N GLY A 57 -4.34 -7.16 -2.56
CA GLY A 57 -5.69 -7.53 -3.01
C GLY A 57 -6.72 -7.54 -1.88
N PRO A 58 -8.00 -7.84 -2.19
CA PRO A 58 -9.07 -7.81 -1.20
C PRO A 58 -8.79 -8.71 0.02
N LEU A 59 -9.27 -8.28 1.19
CA LEU A 59 -9.12 -8.99 2.47
C LEU A 59 -9.67 -10.43 2.41
N GLU A 60 -10.80 -10.60 1.73
CA GLU A 60 -11.51 -11.88 1.59
C GLU A 60 -10.94 -12.76 0.45
N GLY A 61 -9.91 -12.31 -0.26
CA GLY A 61 -9.34 -13.10 -1.35
C GLY A 61 -8.56 -14.33 -0.88
N GLU A 62 -8.38 -15.29 -1.78
CA GLU A 62 -7.79 -16.60 -1.49
C GLU A 62 -6.28 -16.58 -1.20
N TYR A 63 -5.59 -15.52 -1.62
CA TYR A 63 -4.14 -15.36 -1.47
C TYR A 63 -3.77 -14.56 -0.21
N GLY A 64 -2.49 -14.61 0.17
CA GLY A 64 -1.97 -13.90 1.33
C GLY A 64 -2.41 -14.52 2.67
N LYS A 65 -2.01 -13.89 3.77
CA LYS A 65 -2.40 -14.33 5.12
C LYS A 65 -3.76 -13.75 5.51
N ASN A 66 -4.49 -14.49 6.34
CA ASN A 66 -5.64 -13.91 7.02
C ASN A 66 -5.15 -12.91 8.05
N LEU A 67 -5.70 -11.70 8.03
CA LEU A 67 -5.35 -10.66 8.97
C LEU A 67 -6.16 -10.87 10.26
N GLU A 68 -5.47 -10.92 11.41
CA GLU A 68 -6.14 -11.07 12.70
C GLU A 68 -6.52 -9.71 13.33
N ASN A 69 -5.85 -8.64 12.91
CA ASN A 69 -6.07 -7.30 13.45
C ASN A 69 -5.68 -6.18 12.45
N ILE A 70 -6.12 -4.95 12.74
CA ILE A 70 -5.88 -3.76 11.91
C ILE A 70 -4.45 -3.21 11.96
N THR A 71 -3.60 -3.79 12.81
CA THR A 71 -2.19 -3.40 12.94
C THR A 71 -1.26 -4.40 12.26
N ASP A 72 -1.81 -5.39 11.56
CA ASP A 72 -1.03 -6.39 10.85
C ASP A 72 -0.19 -5.73 9.76
N LYS A 73 1.07 -6.16 9.64
CA LYS A 73 2.00 -5.63 8.65
C LYS A 73 1.60 -5.93 7.21
N ASP A 74 0.79 -6.97 7.01
CA ASP A 74 0.25 -7.34 5.72
C ASP A 74 -0.96 -6.48 5.32
N LEU A 75 -1.45 -5.60 6.19
CA LEU A 75 -2.51 -4.65 5.87
C LEU A 75 -1.96 -3.40 5.15
N LEU A 76 -2.65 -3.01 4.08
CA LEU A 76 -2.55 -1.68 3.48
C LEU A 76 -3.93 -1.02 3.48
N VAL A 77 -3.98 0.23 3.94
CA VAL A 77 -5.19 1.05 3.83
C VAL A 77 -4.98 2.08 2.73
N LEU A 78 -5.84 2.08 1.73
CA LEU A 78 -5.86 3.07 0.67
C LEU A 78 -6.97 4.07 0.92
N ARG A 79 -6.63 5.34 1.07
CA ARG A 79 -7.58 6.46 1.08
C ARG A 79 -7.62 7.10 -0.29
N THR A 80 -8.80 7.07 -0.89
CA THR A 80 -9.13 7.74 -2.14
C THR A 80 -10.22 8.78 -1.91
N ASP A 81 -10.57 9.55 -2.94
CA ASP A 81 -11.75 10.43 -2.93
C ASP A 81 -13.06 9.67 -2.66
N SER A 82 -13.13 8.39 -3.05
CA SER A 82 -14.29 7.52 -2.80
C SER A 82 -14.37 6.95 -1.38
N GLY A 83 -13.36 7.20 -0.55
CA GLY A 83 -13.28 6.72 0.83
C GLY A 83 -12.09 5.79 1.08
N MET A 84 -12.19 5.00 2.15
CA MET A 84 -11.14 4.09 2.63
C MET A 84 -11.37 2.68 2.08
N LYS A 85 -10.31 2.04 1.59
CA LYS A 85 -10.26 0.64 1.20
C LYS A 85 -9.19 -0.08 2.02
N TYR A 86 -9.52 -1.27 2.50
CA TYR A 86 -8.63 -2.12 3.26
C TYR A 86 -8.27 -3.32 2.39
N ILE A 87 -6.97 -3.55 2.18
CA ILE A 87 -6.47 -4.62 1.33
C ILE A 87 -5.29 -5.31 2.01
N LYS A 88 -5.07 -6.59 1.71
CA LYS A 88 -4.01 -7.40 2.29
C LYS A 88 -2.93 -7.71 1.26
N ARG A 89 -1.70 -7.91 1.74
CA ARG A 89 -0.57 -8.37 0.94
C ARG A 89 -0.79 -9.81 0.52
N TYR A 90 -0.75 -10.06 -0.79
CA TYR A 90 -0.79 -11.40 -1.38
C TYR A 90 0.61 -11.99 -1.51
N TYR A 91 1.58 -11.19 -1.99
CA TYR A 91 2.96 -11.60 -2.24
C TYR A 91 3.97 -10.48 -1.97
N GLY A 92 5.25 -10.85 -1.88
CA GLY A 92 6.41 -9.95 -1.75
C GLY A 92 6.83 -9.70 -0.30
#